data_AF-A0A147JCJ2-F1
#
_entry.id   AF-A0A147JCJ2-F1
#
_cell.length_a   1.000
_cell.length_b   1.000
_cell.length_c   1.000
_cell.angle_alpha   90.00
_cell.angle_beta   90.00
_cell.angle_gamma   90.00
#
_symmetry.space_group_name_H-M   'P 1'
#
loop_
_entity.id
_entity.type
_entity.pdbx_description
1 polymer ?
#
loop_
_entity_poly.entity_id
_entity_poly.type
_entity_poly.pdbx_seq_one_letter_code
_entity_poly.pdbx_strand_id
1 'polypeptide(L)'
;MIDQQLSRAMADAVSELERDGEILVTSPSIEPLADRLAEAALNVVPGTNLSFDELVGVRSLILHAISNAHFFDWEMPTLTGFTAAEFERIAGKLPGD
;
A
#
# COMPACT_ATOMS: atom_id res chain seq x y z
N MET A 1 -14.43 -4.15 6.05
CA MET A 1 -14.70 -2.72 6.30
C MET A 1 -14.20 -1.99 5.08
N ILE A 2 -15.09 -1.35 4.31
CA ILE A 2 -14.73 -0.70 3.05
C ILE A 2 -13.86 0.52 3.37
N ASP A 3 -12.67 0.59 2.78
CA ASP A 3 -11.87 1.81 2.79
C ASP A 3 -12.58 2.85 1.93
N GLN A 4 -13.13 3.87 2.59
CA GLN A 4 -13.90 4.93 1.95
C GLN A 4 -13.04 5.84 1.08
N GLN A 5 -11.75 6.01 1.39
CA GLN A 5 -10.84 6.80 0.57
C GLN A 5 -10.51 6.06 -0.72
N LEU A 6 -10.24 4.76 -0.63
CA LEU A 6 -9.99 3.92 -1.79
C LEU A 6 -11.22 3.81 -2.69
N SER A 7 -12.41 3.57 -2.11
CA SER A 7 -13.66 3.51 -2.88
C SER A 7 -13.92 4.82 -3.63
N ARG A 8 -13.70 5.97 -2.97
CA ARG A 8 -13.84 7.27 -3.64
C ARG A 8 -12.84 7.46 -4.78
N ALA A 9 -11.56 7.11 -4.56
CA ALA A 9 -10.55 7.19 -5.62
C ALA A 9 -10.90 6.28 -6.82
N MET A 10 -11.46 5.10 -6.56
CA MET A 10 -11.96 4.20 -7.61
C MET A 10 -13.15 4.80 -8.36
N ALA A 11 -14.09 5.44 -7.65
CA ALA A 11 -15.24 6.10 -8.28
C ALA A 11 -14.80 7.26 -9.18
N ASP A 12 -13.84 8.07 -8.73
CA ASP A 12 -13.29 9.18 -9.50
C ASP A 12 -12.60 8.66 -10.77
N ALA A 13 -11.73 7.65 -10.65
CA ALA A 13 -11.03 7.04 -11.78
C ALA A 13 -12.00 6.39 -12.80
N VAL A 14 -13.01 5.65 -12.34
CA VAL A 14 -14.03 5.05 -13.23
C VAL A 14 -14.84 6.13 -13.94
N SER A 15 -15.17 7.23 -13.24
CA SER A 15 -15.90 8.36 -13.84
C SER A 15 -15.08 9.08 -14.91
N GLU A 16 -13.76 9.19 -14.71
CA GLU A 16 -12.83 9.75 -15.70
C GLU A 16 -12.75 8.86 -16.94
N LEU A 17 -12.54 7.55 -16.77
CA LEU A 17 -12.48 6.60 -17.88
C LEU A 17 -13.79 6.55 -18.69
N GLU A 18 -14.95 6.67 -18.04
CA GLU A 18 -16.23 6.75 -18.74
C GLU A 18 -16.36 8.06 -19.52
N ARG A 19 -15.95 9.19 -18.92
CA ARG A 19 -15.96 10.50 -19.58
C ARG A 19 -15.06 10.54 -20.80
N ASP A 20 -13.91 9.88 -20.72
CA ASP A 20 -12.93 9.78 -21.80
C ASP A 20 -13.35 8.75 -22.88
N GLY A 21 -14.46 8.03 -22.65
CA GLY A 21 -15.02 7.06 -23.58
C GLY A 21 -14.24 5.75 -23.65
N GLU A 22 -13.34 5.50 -22.70
CA GLU A 22 -12.57 4.26 -22.61
C GLU A 22 -13.44 3.10 -22.12
N ILE A 23 -14.42 3.39 -21.27
CA ILE A 23 -15.43 2.43 -20.78
C ILE A 23 -16.84 3.02 -20.91
N LEU A 24 -17.85 2.15 -20.82
CA LEU A 24 -19.25 2.54 -20.70
C LEU A 24 -19.83 1.92 -19.43
N VAL A 25 -20.29 2.74 -18.49
CA VAL A 25 -20.94 2.26 -17.28
C VAL A 25 -22.44 2.28 -17.49
N THR A 26 -23.05 1.10 -17.57
CA THR A 26 -24.51 0.98 -17.76
C THR A 26 -25.27 1.03 -16.43
N SER A 27 -24.56 1.07 -15.31
CA SER A 27 -25.14 1.17 -13.98
C SER A 27 -25.66 2.59 -13.73
N PRO A 28 -26.81 2.78 -13.05
CA PRO A 28 -27.31 4.11 -12.70
C PRO A 28 -26.47 4.81 -11.63
N SER A 29 -25.54 4.09 -10.98
CA SER A 29 -24.65 4.62 -9.94
C SER A 29 -23.27 3.96 -10.01
N ILE A 30 -22.23 4.74 -9.69
CA ILE A 30 -20.82 4.31 -9.78
C ILE A 30 -20.35 3.72 -8.45
N GLU A 31 -20.95 4.12 -7.34
CA GLU A 31 -20.54 3.78 -5.97
C GLU A 31 -20.49 2.25 -5.75
N PRO A 32 -21.50 1.44 -6.13
CA PRO A 32 -21.44 -0.01 -5.92
C PRO A 32 -20.37 -0.70 -6.77
N LEU A 33 -20.02 -0.13 -7.92
CA LEU A 33 -18.93 -0.61 -8.77
C LEU A 33 -17.58 -0.27 -8.13
N ALA A 34 -17.42 0.98 -7.68
CA ALA A 34 -16.22 1.45 -7.00
C ALA A 34 -15.93 0.68 -5.70
N ASP A 35 -16.95 0.41 -4.89
CA ASP A 35 -16.82 -0.39 -3.67
C ASP A 35 -16.28 -1.79 -3.96
N ARG A 36 -16.79 -2.46 -5.00
CA ARG A 36 -16.31 -3.79 -5.41
C ARG A 36 -14.88 -3.77 -5.89
N LEU A 37 -14.48 -2.74 -6.63
CA LEU A 37 -13.10 -2.57 -7.10
C LEU A 37 -12.16 -2.31 -5.93
N ALA A 38 -12.57 -1.47 -4.98
CA ALA A 38 -11.82 -1.21 -3.76
C ALA A 38 -11.64 -2.48 -2.91
N GLU A 39 -12.69 -3.28 -2.73
CA GLU A 39 -12.59 -4.57 -2.04
C GLU A 39 -11.63 -5.54 -2.75
N ALA A 40 -11.70 -5.62 -4.08
CA ALA A 40 -10.78 -6.46 -4.86
C ALA A 40 -9.32 -6.00 -4.70
N ALA A 41 -9.06 -4.70 -4.67
CA ALA A 41 -7.72 -4.15 -4.45
C ALA A 41 -7.21 -4.43 -3.02
N LEU A 42 -8.07 -4.31 -2.00
CA LEU A 42 -7.69 -4.60 -0.60
C LEU A 42 -7.37 -6.08 -0.34
N ASN A 43 -7.84 -7.00 -1.20
CA ASN A 43 -7.44 -8.40 -1.10
C ASN A 43 -5.96 -8.65 -1.45
N VAL A 44 -5.30 -7.69 -2.11
CA VAL A 44 -3.89 -7.81 -2.52
C VAL A 44 -2.99 -6.70 -1.96
N VAL A 45 -3.57 -5.60 -1.50
CA VAL A 45 -2.82 -4.47 -0.90
C VAL A 45 -2.95 -4.52 0.64
N PRO A 46 -1.83 -4.70 1.37
CA PRO A 46 -1.85 -4.66 2.82
C PRO A 46 -1.97 -3.22 3.32
N GLY A 47 -3.17 -2.80 3.72
CA GLY A 47 -3.41 -1.59 4.52
C GLY A 47 -3.18 -0.25 3.81
N THR A 48 -4.22 0.28 3.19
CA THR A 48 -4.24 1.56 2.47
C THR A 48 -4.25 2.82 3.35
N ASN A 49 -4.43 2.65 4.66
CA ASN A 49 -4.49 3.77 5.61
C ASN A 49 -3.13 4.37 5.99
N LEU A 50 -2.01 3.76 5.55
CA LEU A 50 -0.69 4.32 5.79
C LEU A 50 -0.44 5.49 4.84
N SER A 51 -0.27 6.68 5.40
CA SER A 51 0.13 7.87 4.65
C SER A 51 1.53 7.73 4.06
N PHE A 52 1.84 8.56 3.07
CA PHE A 52 3.16 8.61 2.45
C PHE A 52 4.27 8.85 3.49
N ASP A 53 4.08 9.82 4.39
CA ASP A 53 5.03 10.16 5.44
C ASP A 53 5.24 9.02 6.45
N GLU A 54 4.18 8.30 6.81
CA GLU A 54 4.29 7.11 7.67
C GLU A 54 5.12 6.02 6.99
N LEU A 55 4.93 5.79 5.69
CA LEU A 55 5.71 4.82 4.93
C LEU A 55 7.19 5.23 4.82
N VAL A 56 7.48 6.52 4.61
CA VAL A 56 8.85 7.08 4.65
C VAL A 56 9.47 6.88 6.04
N GLY A 57 8.70 7.09 7.11
CA GLY A 57 9.11 6.83 8.48
C GLY A 57 9.46 5.37 8.72
N VAL A 58 8.62 4.44 8.25
CA VAL A 58 8.87 2.99 8.34
C VAL A 58 10.13 2.61 7.56
N ARG A 59 10.33 3.15 6.36
CA ARG A 59 11.56 2.95 5.57
C ARG A 59 12.79 3.37 6.36
N SER A 60 12.77 4.58 6.92
CA SER A 60 13.86 5.14 7.70
C SER A 60 14.17 4.29 8.93
N LEU A 61 13.13 3.80 9.62
CA LEU A 61 13.26 2.90 10.76
C LEU A 61 13.95 1.59 10.38
N ILE A 62 13.55 0.96 9.27
CA ILE A 62 14.16 -0.28 8.79
C ILE A 62 15.63 -0.05 8.46
N LEU A 63 15.95 1.00 7.69
CA LEU A 63 17.33 1.33 7.32
C LEU A 63 18.20 1.61 8.55
N HIS A 64 17.68 2.34 9.53
CA HIS A 64 18.38 2.59 10.78
C HIS A 64 18.64 1.29 11.54
N ALA A 65 17.62 0.43 11.67
CA ALA A 65 17.71 -0.86 12.36
C ALA A 65 18.78 -1.76 11.74
N ILE A 66 18.80 -1.93 10.41
CA ILE A 66 19.77 -2.81 9.74
C ILE A 66 21.19 -2.23 9.70
N SER A 67 21.34 -0.90 9.81
CA SER A 67 22.66 -0.25 9.85
C SER A 67 23.43 -0.52 11.15
N ASN A 68 22.72 -0.92 12.21
CA ASN A 68 23.32 -1.24 13.50
C ASN A 68 23.47 -2.75 13.67
N ALA A 69 24.68 -3.25 13.42
CA ALA A 69 25.00 -4.69 13.49
C ALA A 69 24.80 -5.32 14.88
N HIS A 70 24.81 -4.52 15.96
CA HIS A 70 24.49 -5.00 17.31
C HIS A 70 22.99 -5.11 17.56
N PHE A 71 22.19 -4.33 16.84
CA PHE A 71 20.72 -4.37 16.92
C PHE A 71 20.16 -5.46 16.01
N PHE A 72 20.68 -5.58 14.79
CA PHE A 72 20.27 -6.59 13.81
C PHE A 72 21.10 -7.88 13.91
N ASP A 73 21.46 -8.27 15.13
CA ASP A 73 22.21 -9.49 15.39
C ASP A 73 21.35 -10.77 15.20
N TRP A 74 21.86 -11.93 15.60
CA TRP A 74 21.20 -13.23 15.48
C TRP A 74 19.73 -13.30 15.97
N GLU A 75 19.30 -12.43 16.87
CA GLU A 75 17.94 -12.45 17.44
C GLU A 75 16.89 -11.91 16.45
N MET A 76 17.20 -10.83 15.74
CA MET A 76 16.23 -10.12 14.90
C MET A 76 15.75 -10.91 13.67
N PRO A 77 16.62 -11.61 12.91
CA PRO A 77 16.18 -12.50 11.84
C PRO A 77 15.31 -13.64 12.33
N THR A 78 15.52 -14.11 13.56
CA THR A 78 14.70 -15.17 14.16
C THR A 78 13.32 -14.66 14.55
N LEU A 79 13.26 -13.48 15.17
CA LEU A 79 12.01 -12.83 15.60
C LEU A 79 11.13 -12.39 14.44
N THR A 80 11.75 -11.85 13.40
CA THR A 80 11.03 -11.21 12.28
C THR A 80 10.86 -12.12 11.07
N GLY A 81 11.68 -13.18 10.97
CA GLY A 81 11.73 -14.07 9.80
C GLY A 81 12.47 -13.49 8.60
N PHE A 82 13.13 -12.33 8.73
CA PHE A 82 13.86 -11.67 7.64
C PHE A 82 15.28 -11.28 8.03
N THR A 83 16.21 -11.54 7.14
CA THR A 83 17.60 -11.08 7.26
C THR A 83 17.72 -9.58 7.02
N ALA A 84 18.85 -8.98 7.43
CA ALA A 84 19.14 -7.57 7.16
C ALA A 84 19.09 -7.22 5.66
N ALA A 85 19.60 -8.11 4.80
CA ALA A 85 19.56 -7.94 3.34
C ALA A 85 18.14 -8.01 2.77
N GLU A 86 17.27 -8.84 3.36
CA GLU A 86 15.85 -8.88 2.99
C GLU A 86 15.11 -7.63 3.45
N PHE A 87 15.42 -7.12 4.64
CA PHE A 87 14.88 -5.85 5.11
C PHE A 87 15.35 -4.66 4.29
N GLU A 88 16.60 -4.64 3.82
CA GLU A 88 17.09 -3.64 2.87
C GLU A 88 16.26 -3.65 1.58
N ARG A 89 15.99 -4.85 1.04
CA ARG A 89 15.10 -5.01 -0.13
C ARG A 89 13.66 -4.58 0.17
N ILE A 90 13.14 -4.81 1.38
CA ILE A 90 11.80 -4.38 1.80
C ILE A 90 11.76 -2.84 1.88
N ALA A 91 12.75 -2.22 2.53
CA ALA A 91 12.88 -0.77 2.61
C ALA A 91 12.98 -0.12 1.23
N GLY A 92 13.60 -0.79 0.25
CA GLY A 92 13.66 -0.35 -1.14
C GLY A 92 12.31 -0.35 -1.88
N LYS A 93 11.27 -1.03 -1.36
CA LYS A 93 9.91 -0.99 -1.91
C LYS A 93 9.06 0.14 -1.34
N LEU A 94 9.50 0.75 -0.25
CA LEU A 94 8.82 1.86 0.41
C LEU A 94 9.27 3.18 -0.23
N PRO A 95 8.42 4.23 -0.23
CA PRO A 95 8.80 5.55 -0.69
C PRO A 95 10.00 6.09 0.11
N GLY A 96 10.91 6.77 -0.58
CA GLY A 96 11.97 7.57 0.03
C GLY A 96 11.69 9.06 -0.09
N ASP A 97 12.47 9.84 0.65
CA ASP A 97 12.58 11.30 0.45
C ASP A 97 13.14 11.66 -0.92
#